data_AF-A0A5J4KKD7-F1
#
_entry.id   AF-A0A5J4KKD7-F1
#
_cell.length_a   1.000
_cell.length_b   1.000
_cell.length_c   1.000
_cell.angle_alpha   90.00
_cell.angle_beta   90.00
_cell.angle_gamma   90.00
#
_symmetry.space_group_name_H-M   'P 1'
#
loop_
_entity.id
_entity.type
_entity.pdbx_description
1 polymer ?
#
loop_
_entity_poly.entity_id
_entity_poly.type
_entity_poly.pdbx_seq_one_letter_code
_entity_poly.pdbx_strand_id
1 'polypeptide(L)'
;MVDLKQMLSRFLAIPGVRQAILVGRDGLMIEGMTREGKEDMEAVGAITTTSFSTAEALGQEIGRGSAVGLLLEYENGIVSVDPLGDFALMVTLSDNASNIGRVRHLVKASRNEILEALDKA
;
A
#
# COMPACT_ATOMS: atom_id res chain seq x y z
N MET A 1 19.41 11.21 -2.60
CA MET A 1 18.20 10.90 -3.39
C MET A 1 17.58 9.68 -2.75
N VAL A 2 16.30 9.74 -2.36
CA VAL A 2 15.65 8.59 -1.74
C VAL A 2 15.40 7.56 -2.84
N ASP A 3 15.89 6.34 -2.65
CA ASP A 3 15.65 5.22 -3.57
C ASP A 3 14.36 4.51 -3.14
N LEU A 4 13.26 4.79 -3.86
CA LEU A 4 11.95 4.18 -3.60
C LEU A 4 12.02 2.65 -3.62
N LYS A 5 12.82 2.08 -4.51
CA LYS A 5 12.98 0.63 -4.62
C LYS A 5 13.66 0.06 -3.38
N GLN A 6 14.72 0.72 -2.90
CA GLN A 6 15.39 0.34 -1.64
C GLN A 6 14.43 0.44 -0.45
N MET A 7 13.59 1.47 -0.42
CA MET A 7 12.60 1.63 0.63
C MET A 7 11.52 0.53 0.58
N LEU A 8 10.95 0.23 -0.58
CA LEU A 8 9.99 -0.86 -0.75
C LEU A 8 10.59 -2.22 -0.36
N SER A 9 11.89 -2.44 -0.61
CA SER A 9 12.58 -3.67 -0.21
C SER A 9 12.52 -3.93 1.31
N ARG A 10 12.41 -2.89 2.15
CA ARG A 10 12.25 -3.02 3.60
C ARG A 10 10.95 -3.71 3.99
N PHE A 11 9.90 -3.57 3.18
CA PHE A 11 8.62 -4.25 3.40
C PHE A 11 8.75 -5.74 3.08
N LEU A 12 9.45 -6.09 2.01
CA LEU A 12 9.70 -7.49 1.63
C LEU A 12 10.61 -8.22 2.66
N ALA A 13 11.37 -7.48 3.47
CA ALA A 13 12.12 -8.04 4.59
C ALA A 13 11.24 -8.44 5.79
N ILE A 14 9.97 -8.03 5.81
CA ILE A 14 9.01 -8.48 6.82
C ILE A 14 8.52 -9.89 6.43
N PRO A 15 8.63 -10.89 7.32
CA PRO A 15 8.21 -12.25 7.01
C PRO A 15 6.76 -12.32 6.55
N GLY A 16 6.53 -13.03 5.45
CA GLY A 16 5.21 -13.22 4.84
C GLY A 16 4.74 -12.07 3.96
N VAL A 17 5.45 -10.94 3.87
CA VAL A 17 5.13 -9.90 2.86
C VAL A 17 5.67 -10.35 1.51
N ARG A 18 4.78 -10.49 0.52
CA ARG A 18 5.11 -10.91 -0.84
C ARG A 18 5.33 -9.73 -1.77
N GLN A 19 4.57 -8.65 -1.60
CA GLN A 19 4.64 -7.47 -2.46
C GLN A 19 4.47 -6.19 -1.67
N ALA A 20 5.10 -5.13 -2.17
CA ALA A 20 4.91 -3.77 -1.74
C ALA A 20 4.84 -2.89 -3.00
N ILE A 21 3.76 -2.12 -3.12
CA ILE A 21 3.45 -1.30 -4.30
C ILE A 21 3.11 0.10 -3.80
N LEU A 22 3.76 1.10 -4.39
CA LEU A 22 3.42 2.49 -4.23
C LEU A 22 2.64 2.93 -5.47
N VAL A 23 1.41 3.38 -5.29
CA VAL A 23 0.51 3.77 -6.38
C VAL A 23 -0.05 5.16 -6.12
N GLY A 24 -0.14 5.99 -7.16
CA GLY A 24 -0.78 7.29 -7.11
C GLY A 24 -2.29 7.17 -6.86
N ARG A 25 -2.91 8.26 -6.39
CA ARG A 25 -4.38 8.31 -6.21
C ARG A 25 -5.15 8.26 -7.53
N ASP A 26 -4.46 8.43 -8.66
CA ASP A 26 -4.97 8.25 -10.03
C ASP A 26 -4.93 6.80 -10.51
N GLY A 27 -4.34 5.89 -9.72
CA GLY A 27 -4.21 4.47 -10.07
C GLY A 27 -2.96 4.14 -10.89
N LEU A 28 -2.09 5.11 -11.17
CA LEU A 28 -0.81 4.86 -11.84
C LEU A 28 0.22 4.34 -10.84
N MET A 29 0.86 3.21 -11.17
CA MET A 29 1.92 2.67 -10.33
C MET A 29 3.14 3.60 -10.35
N ILE A 30 3.62 3.96 -9.16
CA ILE A 30 4.82 4.79 -8.99
C ILE A 30 6.06 3.89 -8.92
N GLU A 31 6.01 2.84 -8.08
CA GLU A 31 7.07 1.84 -7.94
C GLU A 31 6.50 0.56 -7.29
N GLY A 32 7.10 -0.59 -7.58
CA GLY A 32 6.66 -1.87 -7.07
C GLY A 32 7.80 -2.84 -6.82
N MET A 33 7.68 -3.64 -5.76
CA MET A 33 8.60 -4.71 -5.42
C MET A 33 7.83 -5.98 -5.09
N THR A 34 8.32 -7.11 -5.62
CA THR A 34 7.78 -8.44 -5.34
C THR A 34 8.89 -9.42 -4.96
N ARG A 35 8.63 -10.30 -3.98
CA ARG A 35 9.55 -11.41 -3.63
C ARG A 35 9.51 -12.51 -4.69
N GLU A 36 8.32 -12.82 -5.18
CA GLU A 36 8.05 -13.91 -6.13
C GLU A 36 6.80 -13.59 -6.96
N GLY A 37 6.77 -14.06 -8.21
CA GLY A 37 5.55 -14.10 -9.02
C GLY A 37 5.52 -13.21 -10.26
N LYS A 38 4.51 -13.46 -11.09
CA LYS A 38 4.16 -12.71 -12.31
C LYS A 38 2.91 -11.85 -12.10
N GLU A 39 2.52 -11.61 -10.84
CA GLU A 39 1.35 -10.81 -10.54
C GLU A 39 1.54 -9.41 -11.12
N ASP A 40 0.52 -8.94 -11.82
CA ASP A 40 0.54 -7.66 -12.49
C ASP A 40 0.37 -6.56 -11.43
N MET A 41 1.50 -6.03 -10.94
CA MET A 41 1.53 -5.01 -9.89
C MET A 41 0.83 -3.72 -10.34
N GLU A 42 0.85 -3.40 -11.64
CA GLU A 42 0.12 -2.24 -12.18
C GLU A 42 -1.38 -2.47 -12.04
N ALA A 43 -1.87 -3.65 -12.43
CA ALA A 43 -3.27 -4.01 -12.24
C ALA A 43 -3.68 -4.02 -10.76
N VAL A 44 -2.84 -4.58 -9.87
CA VAL A 44 -3.09 -4.58 -8.42
C VAL A 44 -3.18 -3.16 -7.87
N GLY A 45 -2.26 -2.27 -8.25
CA GLY A 45 -2.28 -0.86 -7.84
C GLY A 45 -3.56 -0.15 -8.27
N ALA A 46 -3.98 -0.31 -9.53
CA ALA A 46 -5.18 0.31 -10.07
C ALA A 46 -6.47 -0.19 -9.38
N ILE A 47 -6.60 -1.51 -9.20
CA ILE A 47 -7.75 -2.13 -8.50
C ILE A 47 -7.81 -1.65 -7.04
N THR A 48 -6.67 -1.58 -6.37
CA THR A 48 -6.59 -1.18 -4.97
C THR A 48 -6.99 0.28 -4.78
N THR A 49 -6.61 1.16 -5.71
CA THR A 49 -7.02 2.58 -5.70
C THR A 49 -8.53 2.71 -5.79
N THR A 50 -9.18 1.97 -6.69
CA THR A 50 -10.64 1.94 -6.80
C THR A 50 -11.31 1.40 -5.53
N SER A 51 -10.74 0.33 -4.96
CA SER A 51 -11.23 -0.29 -3.73
C SER A 51 -11.15 0.69 -2.55
N PHE A 52 -10.07 1.46 -2.46
CA PHE A 52 -9.90 2.46 -1.41
C PHE A 52 -10.87 3.64 -1.57
N SER A 53 -11.07 4.15 -2.78
CA SER A 53 -12.07 5.20 -3.06
C SER A 53 -13.49 4.76 -2.68
N THR A 54 -13.82 3.48 -2.90
CA THR A 54 -15.10 2.90 -2.48
C THR A 54 -15.21 2.87 -0.96
N ALA A 55 -14.14 2.49 -0.26
CA ALA A 55 -14.10 2.50 1.20
C ALA A 55 -14.22 3.92 1.78
N GLU A 56 -13.64 4.93 1.12
CA GLU A 56 -13.81 6.34 1.49
C GLU A 56 -15.26 6.80 1.33
N ALA A 57 -15.89 6.50 0.19
CA ALA A 57 -17.30 6.83 -0.04
C ALA A 57 -18.21 6.19 1.01
N LEU A 58 -17.98 4.91 1.34
CA LEU A 58 -18.70 4.23 2.40
C LEU A 58 -18.53 4.96 3.74
N GLY A 59 -17.30 5.31 4.11
CA GLY A 59 -16.99 6.02 5.36
C GLY A 59 -17.72 7.36 5.48
N GLN A 60 -17.87 8.10 4.37
CA GLN A 60 -18.66 9.33 4.33
C GLN A 60 -20.15 9.05 4.55
N GLU A 61 -20.70 8.06 3.84
CA GLU A 61 -22.13 7.71 3.93
C GLU A 61 -22.54 7.29 5.35
N ILE A 62 -21.66 6.56 6.06
CA ILE A 62 -21.95 6.10 7.43
C ILE A 62 -21.50 7.06 8.52
N GLY A 63 -21.08 8.29 8.16
CA GLY A 63 -20.66 9.32 9.12
C GLY A 63 -19.40 8.96 9.91
N ARG A 64 -18.45 8.24 9.29
CA ARG A 64 -17.16 7.84 9.89
C ARG A 64 -15.96 8.57 9.27
N GLY A 65 -16.20 9.46 8.33
CA GLY A 65 -15.15 10.25 7.68
C GLY A 65 -14.33 9.42 6.70
N SER A 66 -13.14 9.91 6.36
CA SER A 66 -12.27 9.27 5.37
C SER A 66 -11.67 7.96 5.88
N ALA A 67 -11.42 7.03 4.96
CA ALA A 67 -10.73 5.78 5.28
C ALA A 67 -9.29 6.09 5.72
N VAL A 68 -8.90 5.58 6.89
CA VAL A 68 -7.51 5.69 7.40
C VAL A 68 -6.64 4.50 7.01
N GLY A 69 -7.22 3.52 6.32
CA GLY A 69 -6.60 2.29 5.85
C GLY A 69 -7.66 1.26 5.45
N LEU A 70 -7.30 0.34 4.57
CA LEU A 70 -8.14 -0.79 4.15
C LEU A 70 -7.38 -2.10 4.38
N LEU A 71 -8.09 -3.14 4.79
CA LEU A 71 -7.57 -4.48 4.94
C LEU A 71 -8.55 -5.45 4.28
N LEU A 72 -8.08 -6.20 3.28
CA LEU A 72 -8.87 -7.17 2.55
C LEU A 72 -8.30 -8.55 2.82
N GLU A 73 -9.09 -9.38 3.51
CA GLU A 73 -8.72 -10.76 3.83
C GLU A 73 -9.28 -11.71 2.76
N TYR A 74 -8.42 -12.59 2.28
CA TYR A 74 -8.73 -13.64 1.31
C TYR A 74 -8.41 -14.99 1.94
N GLU A 75 -8.96 -16.07 1.37
CA GLU A 75 -8.67 -17.43 1.82
C GLU A 75 -7.16 -17.73 1.84
N ASN A 76 -6.40 -17.11 0.93
CA ASN A 76 -4.98 -17.35 0.71
C ASN A 76 -4.13 -16.07 0.80
N GLY A 77 -4.45 -15.18 1.74
CA GLY A 77 -3.61 -14.02 2.03
C GLY A 77 -4.40 -12.75 2.32
N ILE A 78 -3.68 -11.64 2.38
CA ILE A 78 -4.24 -10.35 2.79
C ILE A 78 -3.63 -9.20 2.01
N VAL A 79 -4.45 -8.20 1.70
CA VAL A 79 -4.01 -6.91 1.13
C VAL A 79 -4.21 -5.82 2.19
N SER A 80 -3.14 -5.12 2.54
CA SER A 80 -3.22 -3.85 3.29
C SER A 80 -3.08 -2.68 2.34
N VAL A 81 -3.89 -1.66 2.55
CA VAL A 81 -3.81 -0.38 1.85
C VAL A 81 -3.71 0.70 2.89
N ASP A 82 -2.64 1.47 2.83
CA ASP A 82 -2.33 2.52 3.78
C ASP A 82 -2.17 3.85 3.03
N PRO A 83 -3.08 4.83 3.24
CA PRO A 83 -3.01 6.11 2.54
C PRO A 83 -1.82 6.95 3.01
N LEU A 84 -1.14 7.58 2.06
CA LEU A 84 -0.03 8.50 2.31
C LEU A 84 -0.47 9.94 2.05
N GLY A 85 -1.48 10.38 2.82
CA GLY A 85 -2.17 11.64 2.54
C GLY A 85 -2.92 11.58 1.21
N ASP A 86 -2.95 12.70 0.49
CA ASP A 86 -3.70 12.83 -0.77
C ASP A 86 -2.87 12.48 -2.02
N PHE A 87 -1.66 11.94 -1.84
CA PHE A 87 -0.69 11.74 -2.92
C PHE A 87 -0.69 10.31 -3.45
N ALA A 88 -0.62 9.34 -2.56
CA ALA A 88 -0.38 7.95 -2.91
C ALA A 88 -1.01 6.99 -1.90
N LEU A 89 -1.08 5.72 -2.30
CA LEU A 89 -1.41 4.59 -1.47
C LEU A 89 -0.21 3.65 -1.39
N MET A 90 0.09 3.18 -0.19
CA MET A 90 0.99 2.05 0.00
C MET A 90 0.18 0.77 0.08
N VAL A 91 0.45 -0.17 -0.83
CA VAL A 91 -0.25 -1.43 -0.94
C VAL A 91 0.72 -2.56 -0.62
N THR A 92 0.33 -3.46 0.28
CA THR A 92 1.15 -4.65 0.60
C THR A 92 0.33 -5.92 0.54
N LEU A 93 0.87 -6.93 -0.12
CA LEU A 93 0.30 -8.28 -0.14
C LEU A 93 1.10 -9.15 0.82
N SER A 94 0.39 -9.88 1.70
CA SER A 94 1.02 -10.81 2.64
C SER A 94 0.32 -12.17 2.65
N ASP A 95 1.05 -13.20 3.05
CA ASP A 95 0.55 -14.58 3.16
C ASP A 95 -0.55 -14.72 4.22
N ASN A 96 -0.52 -13.88 5.26
CA ASN A 96 -1.51 -13.81 6.33
C ASN A 96 -1.35 -12.51 7.15
N ALA A 97 -2.22 -12.30 8.13
CA ALA A 97 -2.24 -11.11 8.97
C ALA A 97 -1.16 -11.04 10.07
N SER A 98 -0.30 -12.06 10.24
CA SER A 98 0.60 -12.15 11.42
C SER A 98 1.55 -10.96 11.60
N ASN A 99 2.00 -10.34 10.51
CA ASN A 99 2.92 -9.21 10.53
C ASN A 99 2.28 -7.87 10.13
N ILE A 100 0.95 -7.78 10.06
CA ILE A 100 0.27 -6.55 9.61
C ILE A 100 0.62 -5.33 10.46
N GLY A 101 0.76 -5.50 11.78
CA GLY A 101 1.16 -4.42 12.68
C GLY A 101 2.55 -3.88 12.35
N ARG A 102 3.49 -4.75 11.95
CA ARG A 102 4.85 -4.36 11.54
C ARG A 102 4.83 -3.63 10.19
N VAL A 103 4.00 -4.10 9.25
CA VAL A 103 3.80 -3.42 7.96
C VAL A 103 3.31 -2.00 8.18
N ARG A 104 2.20 -1.82 8.89
CA ARG A 104 1.61 -0.49 9.15
C ARG A 104 2.54 0.43 9.95
N HIS A 105 3.28 -0.14 10.90
CA HIS A 105 4.31 0.60 11.62
C HIS A 105 5.40 1.11 10.67
N LEU A 106 5.89 0.26 9.75
CA LEU A 106 6.89 0.65 8.77
C LEU A 106 6.36 1.72 7.79
N VAL A 107 5.11 1.62 7.33
CA VAL A 107 4.49 2.69 6.52
C VAL A 107 4.52 4.01 7.27
N LYS A 108 4.06 4.02 8.53
CA LYS A 108 4.03 5.24 9.35
C LYS A 108 5.42 5.81 9.60
N ALA A 109 6.40 4.96 9.88
CA ALA A 109 7.78 5.37 10.12
C ALA A 109 8.47 5.92 8.86
N SER A 110 8.15 5.37 7.69
CA SER A 110 8.72 5.79 6.41
C SER A 110 7.91 6.89 5.71
N ARG A 111 6.79 7.36 6.30
CA ARG A 111 5.85 8.28 5.63
C ARG A 111 6.52 9.53 5.06
N ASN A 112 7.33 10.22 5.88
CA ASN A 112 7.97 11.46 5.43
C ASN A 112 9.01 11.19 4.34
N GLU A 113 9.77 10.10 4.46
CA GLU A 113 10.74 9.65 3.46
C GLU A 113 10.05 9.35 2.11
N ILE A 114 8.87 8.72 2.14
CA ILE A 114 8.06 8.46 0.94
C ILE A 114 7.60 9.77 0.31
N LEU A 115 7.00 10.66 1.09
CA LEU A 115 6.48 11.93 0.57
C LEU A 115 7.58 12.80 -0.02
N GLU A 116 8.76 12.87 0.61
CA GLU A 116 9.91 13.59 0.06
C GLU A 116 10.44 13.00 -1.26
N ALA A 117 10.27 11.69 -1.47
CA ALA A 117 10.61 11.04 -2.72
C ALA A 117 9.59 11.35 -3.82
N LEU A 118 8.30 11.45 -3.45
CA LEU A 118 7.20 11.79 -4.36
C LEU A 118 7.22 13.25 -4.82
N ASP A 119 7.55 14.19 -3.94
CA ASP A 119 7.65 15.62 -4.28
C ASP A 119 8.78 15.93 -5.29
N LYS A 120 9.70 14.98 -5.51
CA LYS A 120 10.88 15.13 -6.37
C LYS A 120 10.84 14.26 -7.63
N ALA A 121 9.77 13.47 -7.81
CA ALA A 121 9.51 12.64 -8.98
C ALA A 121 8.71 13.44 -10.02
#